data_AF-A0A2Z6ZYN1-F1
#
_entry.id   AF-A0A2Z6ZYN1-F1
#
_cell.length_a   1.000
_cell.length_b   1.000
_cell.length_c   1.000
_cell.angle_alpha   90.00
_cell.angle_beta   90.00
_cell.angle_gamma   90.00
#
_symmetry.space_group_name_H-M   'P 1'
#
loop_
_entity.id
_entity.type
_entity.pdbx_description
1 polymer ?
#
loop_
_entity_poly.entity_id
_entity_poly.type
_entity_poly.pdbx_seq_one_letter_code
_entity_poly.pdbx_strand_id
1 'polypeptide(L)'
;MKVGDWVNSPYTMYQGTLLYKGRLVLPAHSPWTLQIMEECHSTAEGGHAGAFRTLKRITSNFFWRGMKKEISQFVAECMICQRQKY
;
A
#
# COMPACT_ATOMS: atom_id res chain seq x y z
N MET A 1 0.52 4.70 -33.75
CA MET A 1 0.18 5.29 -32.43
C MET A 1 1.47 5.87 -31.85
N LYS A 2 1.66 7.18 -31.93
CA LYS A 2 2.93 7.81 -31.56
C LYS A 2 3.07 7.82 -30.04
N VAL A 3 4.19 7.30 -29.55
CA VAL A 3 4.67 7.37 -28.18
C VAL A 3 4.83 8.85 -27.86
N GLY A 4 3.80 9.43 -27.22
CA GLY A 4 3.76 10.82 -26.81
C GLY A 4 4.43 10.97 -25.46
N ASP A 5 5.47 11.79 -25.44
CA ASP A 5 6.34 12.10 -24.32
C ASP A 5 5.58 12.61 -23.07
N TRP A 6 5.53 11.79 -22.02
CA TRP A 6 5.10 12.21 -20.68
C TRP A 6 6.25 12.90 -19.93
N VAL A 7 6.71 14.07 -20.39
CA VAL A 7 7.95 14.70 -19.87
C VAL A 7 7.83 15.19 -18.41
N ASN A 8 6.69 15.05 -17.73
CA ASN A 8 6.56 15.49 -16.33
C ASN A 8 5.55 14.68 -15.47
N SER A 9 5.16 13.49 -15.91
CA SER A 9 4.27 12.66 -15.09
C SER A 9 5.08 11.82 -14.11
N PRO A 10 4.76 11.81 -12.80
CA PRO A 10 5.38 10.88 -11.84
C PRO A 10 4.98 9.42 -12.08
N TYR A 11 4.14 9.16 -13.09
CA TYR A 11 3.70 7.85 -13.50
C TYR A 11 4.54 7.35 -14.67
N THR A 12 5.02 6.11 -14.56
CA THR A 12 5.75 5.41 -15.63
C THR A 12 5.07 4.08 -15.94
N MET A 13 5.08 3.68 -17.21
CA MET A 13 4.61 2.35 -17.63
C MET A 13 5.82 1.45 -17.83
N TYR A 14 5.84 0.30 -17.16
CA TYR A 14 6.89 -0.70 -17.27
C TYR A 14 6.27 -2.08 -17.49
N GLN A 15 6.57 -2.72 -18.62
CA GLN A 15 6.08 -4.08 -18.94
C GLN A 15 4.56 -4.27 -18.72
N GLY A 16 3.74 -3.30 -19.18
CA GLY A 16 2.28 -3.36 -19.01
C GLY A 16 1.78 -2.96 -17.61
N THR A 17 2.68 -2.56 -16.72
CA THR A 17 2.38 -2.22 -15.33
C THR A 17 2.58 -0.73 -15.08
N LEU A 18 1.64 -0.12 -14.35
CA LEU A 18 1.72 1.29 -13.97
C LEU A 18 2.53 1.43 -12.68
N LEU A 19 3.54 2.30 -12.71
CA LEU A 19 4.37 2.66 -11.57
C LEU A 19 4.17 4.14 -11.23
N TYR A 20 4.15 4.49 -9.94
CA TYR A 20 4.16 5.85 -9.43
C TYR A 20 5.43 6.08 -8.62
N LYS A 21 6.33 6.93 -9.10
CA LYS A 21 7.66 7.18 -8.48
C LYS A 21 8.41 5.86 -8.17
N GLY A 22 8.35 4.90 -9.10
CA GLY A 22 8.97 3.57 -8.95
C GLY A 22 8.18 2.55 -8.13
N ARG A 23 6.96 2.86 -7.69
CA ARG A 23 6.11 1.97 -6.88
C ARG A 23 4.97 1.41 -7.71
N LEU A 24 4.64 0.14 -7.51
CA LEU A 24 3.53 -0.51 -8.19
C LEU A 24 2.19 0.16 -7.88
N VAL A 25 1.49 0.62 -8.90
CA VAL A 25 0.15 1.18 -8.74
C VAL A 25 -0.89 0.07 -8.70
N LEU A 26 -1.63 0.00 -7.60
CA LEU A 26 -2.75 -0.92 -7.44
C LEU A 26 -4.08 -0.18 -7.55
N PRO A 27 -5.13 -0.82 -8.09
CA PRO A 27 -6.49 -0.33 -7.95
C PRO A 27 -6.89 -0.34 -6.46
N ALA A 28 -7.50 0.75 -5.97
CA ALA A 28 -7.85 0.90 -4.55
C ALA A 28 -8.78 -0.21 -4.02
N HIS A 29 -9.67 -0.72 -4.87
CA HIS A 29 -10.60 -1.81 -4.51
C HIS A 29 -10.12 -3.18 -4.97
N SER A 30 -8.82 -3.33 -5.21
CA SER A 30 -8.25 -4.62 -5.59
C SER A 30 -8.11 -5.52 -4.35
N PRO A 31 -8.39 -6.83 -4.46
CA PRO A 31 -8.13 -7.79 -3.36
C PRO A 31 -6.66 -7.79 -2.92
N TRP A 32 -5.74 -7.42 -3.81
CA TRP A 32 -4.32 -7.28 -3.49
C TRP A 32 -4.03 -6.24 -2.40
N THR A 33 -4.82 -5.17 -2.31
CA THR A 33 -4.63 -4.16 -1.27
C THR A 33 -4.83 -4.75 0.12
N LEU A 34 -5.87 -5.58 0.30
CA LEU A 34 -6.16 -6.26 1.55
C LEU A 34 -5.06 -7.28 1.90
N GLN A 35 -4.67 -8.12 0.94
CA GLN A 35 -3.62 -9.11 1.16
C GLN A 35 -2.29 -8.44 1.56
N ILE A 36 -1.92 -7.34 0.90
CA ILE A 36 -0.71 -6.59 1.26
C ILE A 36 -0.81 -5.98 2.66
N MET A 37 -1.98 -5.47 3.04
CA MET A 37 -2.22 -4.95 4.39
C MET A 37 -2.10 -6.05 5.45
N GLU A 38 -2.69 -7.22 5.22
CA GLU A 38 -2.57 -8.39 6.09
C GLU A 38 -1.12 -8.87 6.21
N GLU A 39 -0.42 -9.04 5.09
CA GLU A 39 0.98 -9.46 5.07
C GLU A 39 1.89 -8.48 5.82
N CYS A 40 1.68 -7.17 5.65
CA CYS A 40 2.53 -6.15 6.25
C CYS A 40 2.20 -5.85 7.73
N HIS A 41 1.06 -6.33 8.24
CA HIS A 41 0.58 -6.00 9.59
C HIS A 41 0.30 -7.24 10.46
N SER A 42 -0.49 -8.19 9.95
CA SER A 42 -1.06 -9.29 10.74
C SER A 42 -0.16 -10.53 10.81
N THR A 43 0.85 -10.63 9.95
CA THR A 43 1.79 -11.76 9.98
C THR A 43 2.84 -11.61 11.09
N ALA A 44 3.59 -12.68 11.36
CA ALA A 44 4.72 -12.63 12.29
C ALA A 44 5.77 -11.58 11.87
N GLU A 45 5.96 -11.38 10.56
CA GLU A 45 6.84 -10.34 10.01
C GLU A 45 6.21 -8.93 10.13
N GLY A 46 4.88 -8.86 9.97
CA GLY A 46 4.04 -7.71 10.24
C GLY A 46 4.10 -7.23 11.70
N GLY A 47 4.12 -8.18 12.63
CA GLY A 47 4.30 -7.96 14.06
C GLY A 47 3.23 -7.10 14.70
N HIS A 48 2.04 -6.98 14.10
CA HIS A 48 0.97 -6.07 14.52
C HIS A 48 1.46 -4.63 14.68
N ALA A 49 2.39 -4.22 13.82
CA ALA A 49 2.99 -2.91 13.88
C ALA A 49 1.95 -1.80 13.69
N GLY A 50 2.11 -0.68 14.41
CA GLY A 50 1.20 0.46 14.29
C GLY A 50 1.14 1.05 12.87
N ALA A 51 0.09 1.81 12.59
CA ALA A 51 -0.26 2.29 11.25
C ALA A 51 0.90 2.94 10.48
N PHE A 52 1.76 3.71 11.17
CA PHE A 52 2.92 4.36 10.54
C PHE A 52 3.94 3.35 9.99
N ARG A 53 4.25 2.28 10.74
CA ARG A 53 5.20 1.25 10.31
C ARG A 53 4.63 0.43 9.16
N THR A 54 3.35 0.03 9.25
CA THR A 54 2.64 -0.65 8.17
C THR A 54 2.61 0.20 6.91
N LEU A 55 2.27 1.49 7.02
CA LEU A 55 2.30 2.43 5.90
C LEU A 55 3.69 2.54 5.27
N LYS A 56 4.74 2.65 6.07
CA LYS A 56 6.13 2.76 5.57
C LYS A 56 6.55 1.52 4.77
N ARG A 57 6.18 0.32 5.23
CA ARG A 57 6.46 -0.94 4.54
C ARG A 57 5.70 -1.05 3.23
N ILE A 58 4.40 -0.72 3.22
CA ILE A 58 3.61 -0.81 2.00
C ILE A 58 4.07 0.22 0.97
N THR A 59 4.34 1.45 1.41
CA THR A 59 4.71 2.56 0.52
C THR A 59 6.12 2.45 -0.08
N SER A 60 6.93 1.47 0.34
CA SER A 60 8.23 1.21 -0.31
C SER A 60 8.05 0.60 -1.70
N ASN A 61 7.02 -0.22 -1.89
CA ASN A 61 6.83 -0.99 -3.11
C ASN A 61 5.49 -0.70 -3.82
N PHE A 62 4.47 -0.25 -3.08
CA PHE A 62 3.12 -0.10 -3.61
C PHE A 62 2.56 1.31 -3.44
N PHE A 63 1.61 1.65 -4.29
CA PHE A 63 0.84 2.89 -4.23
C PHE A 63 -0.59 2.63 -4.69
N TRP A 64 -1.56 3.18 -3.98
CA TRP A 64 -2.92 3.32 -4.49
C TRP A 64 -3.57 4.57 -3.92
N ARG A 65 -4.60 5.06 -4.61
CA ARG A 65 -5.36 6.22 -4.16
C ARG A 65 -6.10 5.86 -2.87
N GLY A 66 -5.89 6.64 -1.81
CA GLY A 66 -6.55 6.43 -0.53
C GLY A 66 -5.80 5.52 0.46
N MET A 67 -4.65 4.95 0.07
CA MET A 67 -3.94 3.94 0.87
C MET A 67 -3.69 4.33 2.34
N LYS A 68 -3.34 5.59 2.61
CA LYS A 68 -3.08 6.05 3.98
C LYS A 68 -4.30 5.89 4.89
N LYS A 69 -5.48 6.22 4.37
CA LYS A 69 -6.74 6.13 5.11
C LYS A 69 -7.11 4.68 5.34
N GLU A 70 -7.05 3.86 4.29
CA GLU A 70 -7.37 2.43 4.36
C GLU A 70 -6.43 1.68 5.32
N ILE A 71 -5.13 1.90 5.23
CA ILE A 71 -4.15 1.29 6.13
C ILE A 71 -4.38 1.72 7.58
N SER A 72 -4.69 3.00 7.81
CA SER A 72 -4.95 3.50 9.16
C SER A 72 -6.22 2.88 9.75
N GLN A 73 -7.27 2.74 8.94
CA GLN A 73 -8.52 2.09 9.33
C GLN A 73 -8.31 0.60 9.61
N PHE A 74 -7.62 -0.12 8.72
CA PHE A 74 -7.30 -1.53 8.88
C PHE A 74 -6.54 -1.82 10.19
N VAL A 75 -5.51 -1.03 10.49
CA VAL A 75 -4.76 -1.17 11.75
C VAL A 75 -5.60 -0.76 12.97
N ALA A 76 -6.46 0.24 12.82
CA ALA A 76 -7.36 0.65 13.91
C ALA A 76 -8.40 -0.43 14.24
N GLU A 77 -8.83 -1.23 13.26
CA GLU A 77 -9.77 -2.34 13.42
C GLU A 77 -9.10 -3.65 13.87
N CYS A 78 -7.77 -3.68 14.01
CA CYS A 78 -7.05 -4.86 14.46
C CYS A 78 -7.30 -5.16 15.95
N MET A 79 -8.09 -6.20 16.24
CA MET A 79 -8.42 -6.64 17.60
C MET A 79 -7.19 -6.97 18.46
N ILE A 80 -6.13 -7.52 17.86
CA ILE A 80 -4.88 -7.87 18.58
C ILE A 80 -4.18 -6.58 19.04
N CYS A 81 -4.06 -5.59 18.15
CA CYS A 81 -3.50 -4.28 18.49
C CYS A 81 -4.34 -3.54 19.53
N GLN A 82 -5.67 -3.63 19.44
CA GLN A 82 -6.57 -2.98 20.40
C GLN A 82 -6.43 -3.57 21.80
N ARG A 83 -6.31 -4.90 21.91
CA ARG A 83 -6.14 -5.59 23.20
C ARG A 83 -4.81 -5.30 23.88
N GLN A 84 -3.73 -5.11 23.11
CA GLN A 84 -2.39 -4.81 23.64
C GLN A 84 -2.23 -3.35 24.11
N LYS A 85 -3.19 -2.47 23.79
CA LYS A 85 -3.16 -1.05 24.20
C LYS A 85 -3.71 -0.82 25.61
N TYR A 86 -4.33 -1.83 26.23
CA TYR A 86 -4.90 -1.82 27.58
C TYR A 86 -4.21 -2.88 28.44
#